data_AF-A0A520QK48-F1
#
_entry.id   AF-A0A520QK48-F1
#
_cell.length_a   1.000
_cell.length_b   1.000
_cell.length_c   1.000
_cell.angle_alpha   90.00
_cell.angle_beta   90.00
_cell.angle_gamma   90.00
#
_symmetry.space_group_name_H-M   'P 1'
#
loop_
_entity.id
_entity.type
_entity.pdbx_description
1 polymer ?
#
loop_
_entity_poly.entity_id
_entity_poly.type
_entity_poly.pdbx_seq_one_letter_code
_entity_poly.pdbx_strand_id
1 'polypeptide(L)'
;MKDQPLSRRNLMKLAGGAAFTAAVTAQAAKPKRGVQKGRINQSVVHWCWGERGWKIEDTAKTAADLGCKSVELVSPDNWPVLKKHGLTCAIAPNGVEGPPFMRGFNNPDYHDMVIKATKETIDACAKFGVKNVIAFNGYKWKKAEDPQSGEISAEQGAKNCVKGLKQIMGYAEKKGVTI
;
A
#
# COMPACT_ATOMS: atom_id res chain seq x y z
N MET A 1 7.00 -56.01 16.56
CA MET A 1 6.23 -55.01 17.32
C MET A 1 6.57 -53.65 16.74
N LYS A 2 5.61 -52.93 16.17
CA LYS A 2 5.84 -51.64 15.48
C LYS A 2 5.50 -50.49 16.44
N ASP A 3 6.47 -49.63 16.70
CA ASP A 3 6.32 -48.41 17.50
C ASP A 3 5.34 -47.45 16.83
N GLN A 4 4.23 -47.15 17.50
CA GLN A 4 3.35 -46.05 17.11
C GLN A 4 3.77 -44.75 17.81
N PRO A 5 3.89 -43.63 17.09
CA PRO A 5 4.22 -42.35 17.69
C PRO A 5 3.08 -41.87 18.58
N LEU A 6 3.45 -41.33 19.74
CA LEU A 6 2.54 -40.79 20.75
C LEU A 6 1.63 -39.70 20.16
N SER A 7 0.39 -40.08 19.83
CA SER A 7 -0.66 -39.16 19.40
C SER A 7 -1.33 -38.52 20.61
N ARG A 8 -1.79 -37.26 20.45
CA ARG A 8 -2.60 -36.53 21.45
C ARG A 8 -3.81 -37.34 21.95
N ARG A 9 -4.34 -38.24 21.11
CA ARG A 9 -5.43 -39.18 21.47
C ARG A 9 -5.00 -40.27 22.46
N ASN A 10 -3.73 -40.68 22.43
CA ASN A 10 -3.21 -41.70 23.34
C ASN A 10 -2.86 -41.12 24.71
N LEU A 11 -2.51 -39.82 24.79
CA LEU A 11 -2.33 -39.12 26.06
C LEU A 11 -3.63 -39.00 26.88
N MET A 12 -4.78 -38.83 26.22
CA MET A 12 -6.07 -38.75 26.92
C MET A 12 -6.59 -40.10 27.40
N LYS A 13 -6.10 -41.22 26.87
CA LYS A 13 -6.51 -42.57 27.28
C LYS A 13 -5.76 -43.11 28.50
N LEU A 14 -4.69 -42.42 28.94
CA LEU A 14 -3.90 -42.81 30.13
C LEU A 14 -4.34 -42.10 31.42
N ALA A 15 -5.36 -41.26 31.39
CA ALA A 15 -5.84 -40.50 32.56
C ALA A 15 -6.89 -41.26 33.39
N GLY A 16 -6.75 -42.58 33.52
CA GLY A 16 -7.57 -43.42 34.38
C GLY A 16 -6.80 -43.84 35.62
N GLY A 17 -6.75 -42.98 36.64
CA GLY A 17 -6.26 -43.34 37.98
C GLY A 17 -5.14 -42.45 38.52
N ALA A 18 -5.35 -41.98 39.76
CA ALA A 18 -4.47 -41.19 40.61
C ALA A 18 -4.39 -39.68 40.33
N ALA A 19 -4.80 -38.92 41.36
CA ALA A 19 -4.82 -37.47 41.43
C ALA A 19 -3.41 -36.86 41.33
N PHE A 20 -3.23 -35.96 40.38
CA PHE A 20 -2.23 -34.90 40.45
C PHE A 20 -2.90 -33.62 39.95
N THR A 21 -3.19 -32.70 40.87
CA THR A 21 -3.61 -31.32 40.58
C THR A 21 -2.41 -30.53 40.05
N ALA A 22 -1.92 -30.89 38.85
CA ALA A 22 -1.12 -29.97 38.05
C ALA A 22 -2.10 -29.06 37.31
N ALA A 23 -2.36 -27.87 37.87
CA ALA A 23 -3.03 -26.80 37.16
C ALA A 23 -2.14 -26.35 35.99
N VAL A 24 -2.19 -27.07 34.87
CA VAL A 24 -1.60 -26.64 33.62
C VAL A 24 -2.48 -25.50 33.11
N THR A 25 -2.12 -24.27 33.46
CA THR A 25 -2.58 -23.09 32.72
C THR A 25 -2.05 -23.21 31.30
N ALA A 26 -2.82 -23.86 30.44
CA ALA A 26 -2.60 -23.79 29.01
C ALA A 26 -2.83 -22.33 28.59
N GLN A 27 -1.77 -21.54 28.57
CA GLN A 27 -1.78 -20.22 27.96
C GLN A 27 -2.16 -20.45 26.50
N ALA A 28 -3.43 -20.21 26.16
CA ALA A 28 -3.90 -20.34 24.78
C ALA A 28 -3.01 -19.44 23.92
N ALA A 29 -2.21 -20.05 23.05
CA ALA A 29 -1.36 -19.31 22.13
C ALA A 29 -2.25 -18.34 21.37
N LYS A 30 -2.04 -17.03 21.55
CA LYS A 30 -2.81 -16.02 20.82
C LYS A 30 -2.68 -16.35 19.33
N PRO A 31 -3.78 -16.38 18.57
CA PRO A 31 -3.70 -16.65 17.14
C PRO A 31 -2.72 -15.65 16.54
N LYS A 32 -1.72 -16.14 15.79
CA LYS A 32 -0.82 -15.26 15.05
C LYS A 32 -1.68 -14.44 14.10
N ARG A 33 -1.73 -13.12 14.32
CA ARG A 33 -2.39 -12.18 13.41
C ARG A 33 -1.39 -11.77 12.32
N GLY A 34 -1.88 -11.49 11.12
CA GLY A 34 -1.04 -11.10 9.98
C GLY A 34 -0.61 -12.26 9.07
N VAL A 35 0.40 -12.01 8.25
CA VAL A 35 0.89 -12.90 7.20
C VAL A 35 1.40 -14.23 7.77
N GLN A 36 0.81 -15.34 7.34
CA GLN A 36 1.17 -16.68 7.83
C GLN A 36 2.13 -17.44 6.93
N LYS A 37 1.93 -17.34 5.60
CA LYS A 37 2.60 -18.21 4.61
C LYS A 37 3.56 -17.46 3.69
N GLY A 38 3.58 -16.11 3.72
CA GLY A 38 4.44 -15.29 2.87
C GLY A 38 4.22 -15.44 1.35
N ARG A 39 3.08 -15.98 0.91
CA ARG A 39 2.79 -16.24 -0.53
C ARG A 39 2.24 -15.04 -1.28
N ILE A 40 1.86 -14.00 -0.56
CA ILE A 40 1.28 -12.77 -1.08
C ILE A 40 2.14 -11.64 -0.52
N ASN A 41 2.39 -10.61 -1.32
CA ASN A 41 3.03 -9.39 -0.86
C ASN A 41 1.92 -8.42 -0.41
N GLN A 42 1.48 -8.53 0.84
CA GLN A 42 0.49 -7.60 1.36
C GLN A 42 1.08 -6.22 1.62
N SER A 43 0.27 -5.20 1.39
CA SER A 43 0.59 -3.80 1.71
C SER A 43 -0.64 -3.06 2.21
N VAL A 44 -0.41 -1.87 2.77
CA VAL A 44 -1.46 -0.99 3.30
C VAL A 44 -1.23 0.45 2.85
N VAL A 45 -2.26 1.27 2.75
CA VAL A 45 -2.16 2.67 2.31
C VAL A 45 -2.25 3.61 3.52
N HIS A 46 -1.21 4.40 3.80
CA HIS A 46 -1.13 5.17 5.05
C HIS A 46 -2.29 6.15 5.27
N TRP A 47 -2.75 6.81 4.21
CA TRP A 47 -3.82 7.83 4.27
C TRP A 47 -5.07 7.38 5.05
N CYS A 48 -5.48 6.11 4.92
CA CYS A 48 -6.64 5.55 5.61
C CYS A 48 -6.57 5.67 7.15
N TRP A 49 -5.36 5.73 7.71
CA TRP A 49 -5.11 5.87 9.14
C TRP A 49 -4.55 7.26 9.48
N GLY A 50 -3.80 7.88 8.58
CA GLY A 50 -3.29 9.24 8.75
C GLY A 50 -4.41 10.25 8.98
N GLU A 51 -5.51 10.15 8.24
CA GLU A 51 -6.71 10.98 8.47
C GLU A 51 -7.35 10.78 9.86
N ARG A 52 -7.05 9.66 10.51
CA ARG A 52 -7.49 9.33 11.87
C ARG A 52 -6.43 9.64 12.93
N GLY A 53 -5.40 10.40 12.57
CA GLY A 53 -4.35 10.87 13.48
C GLY A 53 -3.16 9.94 13.67
N TRP A 54 -3.05 8.85 12.91
CA TRP A 54 -1.89 7.97 12.98
C TRP A 54 -0.67 8.64 12.35
N LYS A 55 0.50 8.52 13.00
CA LYS A 55 1.76 8.92 12.38
C LYS A 55 2.21 7.82 11.42
N ILE A 56 3.05 8.19 10.44
CA ILE A 56 3.61 7.21 9.50
C ILE A 56 4.39 6.10 10.21
N GLU A 57 5.11 6.43 11.30
CA GLU A 57 5.83 5.46 12.12
C GLU A 57 4.88 4.41 12.73
N ASP A 58 3.68 4.81 13.16
CA ASP A 58 2.69 3.89 13.75
C ASP A 58 2.16 2.91 12.69
N THR A 59 1.88 3.42 11.49
CA THR A 59 1.48 2.59 10.35
C THR A 59 2.60 1.64 9.94
N ALA A 60 3.84 2.14 9.83
CA ALA A 60 5.00 1.33 9.44
C ALA A 60 5.26 0.20 10.43
N LYS A 61 5.30 0.51 11.74
CA LYS A 61 5.47 -0.51 12.78
C LYS A 61 4.37 -1.57 12.72
N THR A 62 3.11 -1.15 12.61
CA THR A 62 1.97 -2.07 12.58
C THR A 62 1.97 -2.93 11.31
N ALA A 63 2.33 -2.36 10.16
CA ALA A 63 2.45 -3.10 8.91
C ALA A 63 3.57 -4.16 8.99
N ALA A 64 4.72 -3.80 9.57
CA ALA A 64 5.82 -4.73 9.80
C ALA A 64 5.41 -5.87 10.77
N ASP A 65 4.74 -5.54 11.88
CA ASP A 65 4.22 -6.52 12.86
C ASP A 65 3.22 -7.51 12.22
N LEU A 66 2.43 -7.03 11.25
CA LEU A 66 1.51 -7.86 10.48
C LEU A 66 2.19 -8.65 9.35
N GLY A 67 3.47 -8.41 9.07
CA GLY A 67 4.23 -9.07 8.02
C GLY A 67 3.99 -8.52 6.61
N CYS A 68 3.46 -7.30 6.48
CA CYS A 68 3.35 -6.59 5.21
C CYS A 68 4.75 -6.31 4.61
N LYS A 69 4.79 -6.06 3.31
CA LYS A 69 6.03 -5.73 2.57
C LYS A 69 6.20 -4.24 2.35
N SER A 70 5.09 -3.51 2.30
CA SER A 70 5.10 -2.09 1.98
C SER A 70 3.96 -1.32 2.61
N VAL A 71 4.15 0.00 2.66
CA VAL A 71 3.12 0.98 2.95
C VAL A 71 3.09 1.96 1.77
N GLU A 72 1.93 2.11 1.16
CA GLU A 72 1.75 2.79 -0.11
C GLU A 72 1.31 4.25 0.05
N LEU A 73 1.48 5.00 -1.04
CA LEU A 73 1.10 6.42 -1.17
C LEU A 73 1.72 7.31 -0.10
N VAL A 74 2.90 6.92 0.38
CA VAL A 74 3.71 7.68 1.31
C VAL A 74 4.61 8.62 0.52
N SER A 75 4.66 9.90 0.90
CA SER A 75 5.54 10.88 0.24
C SER A 75 7.02 10.50 0.37
N PRO A 76 7.88 10.83 -0.61
CA PRO A 76 9.28 10.44 -0.62
C PRO A 76 10.08 10.74 0.66
N ASP A 77 9.80 11.87 1.30
CA ASP A 77 10.48 12.30 2.55
C ASP A 77 10.29 11.32 3.71
N ASN A 78 9.24 10.50 3.66
CA ASN A 78 8.92 9.51 4.69
C ASN A 78 9.36 8.08 4.33
N TRP A 79 9.92 7.83 3.15
CA TRP A 79 10.43 6.49 2.82
C TRP A 79 11.60 6.02 3.68
N PRO A 80 12.50 6.89 4.20
CA PRO A 80 13.49 6.48 5.20
C PRO A 80 12.86 5.85 6.45
N VAL A 81 11.68 6.33 6.88
CA VAL A 81 10.92 5.73 7.98
C VAL A 81 10.47 4.32 7.63
N LEU A 82 9.91 4.10 6.44
CA LEU A 82 9.52 2.75 6.00
C LEU A 82 10.72 1.80 6.00
N LYS A 83 11.85 2.26 5.46
CA LYS A 83 13.09 1.47 5.38
C LYS A 83 13.61 1.06 6.76
N LYS A 84 13.51 1.94 7.77
CA LYS A 84 13.87 1.65 9.17
C LYS A 84 13.08 0.45 9.74
N HIS A 85 11.85 0.23 9.28
CA HIS A 85 10.99 -0.89 9.67
C HIS A 85 11.07 -2.10 8.72
N GLY A 86 12.03 -2.12 7.80
CA GLY A 86 12.18 -3.20 6.81
C GLY A 86 11.08 -3.21 5.74
N LEU A 87 10.39 -2.09 5.56
CA LEU A 87 9.32 -1.90 4.57
C LEU A 87 9.81 -1.05 3.39
N THR A 88 9.07 -1.13 2.29
CA THR A 88 9.22 -0.22 1.14
C THR A 88 7.92 0.54 0.86
N CYS A 89 7.93 1.43 -0.14
CA CYS A 89 6.74 1.92 -0.82
C CYS A 89 6.71 1.22 -2.19
N ALA A 90 5.69 0.42 -2.49
CA ALA A 90 5.58 -0.24 -3.79
C ALA A 90 4.94 0.68 -4.84
N ILE A 91 4.04 1.56 -4.42
CA ILE A 91 3.33 2.55 -5.23
C ILE A 91 3.43 3.92 -4.54
N ALA A 92 4.18 4.83 -5.15
CA ALA A 92 4.31 6.22 -4.73
C ALA A 92 3.07 7.06 -5.10
N PRO A 93 2.79 8.15 -4.37
CA PRO A 93 1.83 9.16 -4.84
C PRO A 93 2.35 9.84 -6.12
N ASN A 94 1.49 10.49 -6.92
CA ASN A 94 1.93 11.27 -8.09
C ASN A 94 2.52 12.64 -7.74
N GLY A 95 2.56 13.00 -6.45
CA GLY A 95 3.13 14.26 -5.96
C GLY A 95 2.24 15.49 -6.11
N VAL A 96 1.04 15.36 -6.68
CA VAL A 96 0.09 16.50 -6.77
C VAL A 96 -0.33 16.92 -5.37
N GLU A 97 -0.26 18.22 -5.09
CA GLU A 97 -0.70 18.79 -3.81
C GLU A 97 -2.23 18.65 -3.62
N GLY A 98 -2.65 18.33 -2.40
CA GLY A 98 -4.05 18.08 -2.08
C GLY A 98 -4.51 16.69 -2.55
N PRO A 99 -5.82 16.48 -2.75
CA PRO A 99 -6.35 15.18 -3.15
C PRO A 99 -6.03 14.88 -4.63
N PRO A 100 -5.10 13.95 -4.94
CA PRO A 100 -4.56 13.79 -6.29
C PRO A 100 -5.55 13.18 -7.29
N PHE A 101 -6.66 12.63 -6.80
CA PHE A 101 -7.73 12.08 -7.61
C PHE A 101 -8.71 13.13 -8.17
N MET A 102 -8.68 14.37 -7.66
CA MET A 102 -9.57 15.44 -8.12
C MET A 102 -9.11 16.01 -9.47
N ARG A 103 -7.80 16.30 -9.60
CA ARG A 103 -7.18 16.93 -10.77
C ARG A 103 -6.25 15.91 -11.45
N GLY A 104 -6.70 15.31 -12.53
CA GLY A 104 -5.98 14.24 -13.22
C GLY A 104 -5.85 14.43 -14.73
N PHE A 105 -5.37 13.40 -15.42
CA PHE A 105 -5.04 13.47 -16.85
C PHE A 105 -6.26 13.58 -17.79
N ASN A 106 -7.49 13.42 -17.30
CA ASN A 106 -8.70 13.58 -18.12
C ASN A 106 -8.96 15.04 -18.51
N ASN A 107 -8.34 16.00 -17.81
CA ASN A 107 -8.50 17.43 -18.03
C ASN A 107 -7.15 18.08 -18.46
N PRO A 108 -7.04 18.57 -19.70
CA PRO A 108 -5.83 19.22 -20.22
C PRO A 108 -5.37 20.43 -19.39
N ASP A 109 -6.29 21.14 -18.74
CA ASP A 109 -5.97 22.33 -17.94
C ASP A 109 -5.10 21.99 -16.72
N TYR A 110 -5.06 20.71 -16.32
CA TYR A 110 -4.23 20.22 -15.21
C TYR A 110 -2.95 19.51 -15.66
N HIS A 111 -2.74 19.30 -16.98
CA HIS A 111 -1.63 18.47 -17.47
C HIS A 111 -0.27 18.96 -17.02
N ASP A 112 0.01 20.27 -17.14
CA ASP A 112 1.33 20.82 -16.79
C ASP A 112 1.67 20.58 -15.31
N MET A 113 0.69 20.82 -14.43
CA MET A 113 0.81 20.62 -12.99
C MET A 113 1.00 19.12 -12.65
N VAL A 114 0.15 18.25 -13.19
CA VAL A 114 0.22 16.80 -12.93
C VAL A 114 1.54 16.22 -13.46
N ILE A 115 1.95 16.58 -14.68
CA ILE A 115 3.20 16.11 -15.30
C ILE A 115 4.41 16.55 -14.48
N LYS A 116 4.46 17.82 -14.06
CA LYS A 116 5.57 18.35 -13.26
C LYS A 116 5.71 17.56 -11.95
N ALA A 117 4.64 17.48 -11.16
CA ALA A 117 4.64 16.79 -9.88
C ALA A 117 4.97 15.29 -10.01
N THR A 118 4.43 14.65 -11.06
CA THR A 118 4.69 13.23 -11.32
C THR A 118 6.15 13.00 -11.71
N LYS A 119 6.78 13.88 -12.50
CA LYS A 119 8.21 13.78 -12.84
C LYS A 119 9.10 13.90 -11.60
N GLU A 120 8.81 14.85 -10.71
CA GLU A 120 9.55 15.01 -9.45
C GLU A 120 9.45 13.75 -8.59
N THR A 121 8.26 13.14 -8.53
CA THR A 121 8.08 11.86 -7.81
C THR A 121 8.78 10.70 -8.50
N ILE A 122 8.79 10.64 -9.84
CA ILE A 122 9.56 9.63 -10.61
C ILE A 122 11.06 9.74 -10.30
N ASP A 123 11.60 10.95 -10.22
CA ASP A 123 13.00 11.17 -9.84
C ASP A 123 13.30 10.63 -8.45
N ALA A 124 12.40 10.90 -7.49
CA ALA A 124 12.51 10.31 -6.15
C ALA A 124 12.41 8.78 -6.19
N CYS A 125 11.45 8.22 -6.94
CA CYS A 125 11.29 6.79 -7.11
C CYS A 125 12.58 6.13 -7.63
N ALA A 126 13.19 6.70 -8.68
CA ALA A 126 14.44 6.21 -9.24
C ALA A 126 15.58 6.25 -8.22
N LYS A 127 15.66 7.30 -7.39
CA LYS A 127 16.67 7.44 -6.32
C LYS A 127 16.52 6.41 -5.20
N PHE A 128 15.29 6.11 -4.80
CA PHE A 128 15.01 5.23 -3.65
C PHE A 128 14.65 3.79 -4.03
N GLY A 129 14.58 3.48 -5.33
CA GLY A 129 14.27 2.15 -5.83
C GLY A 129 12.77 1.80 -5.83
N VAL A 130 11.88 2.78 -5.69
CA VAL A 130 10.43 2.59 -5.85
C VAL A 130 10.10 2.48 -7.34
N LYS A 131 9.22 1.56 -7.72
CA LYS A 131 9.02 1.17 -9.12
C LYS A 131 7.74 1.67 -9.75
N ASN A 132 6.78 2.13 -8.95
CA ASN A 132 5.48 2.55 -9.48
C ASN A 132 5.09 3.90 -8.89
N VAL A 133 4.49 4.76 -9.71
CA VAL A 133 3.85 6.01 -9.31
C VAL A 133 2.39 5.91 -9.73
N ILE A 134 1.46 6.14 -8.81
CA ILE A 134 0.03 6.09 -9.15
C ILE A 134 -0.33 7.21 -10.13
N ALA A 135 -1.30 7.01 -11.02
CA ALA A 135 -1.91 8.07 -11.80
C ALA A 135 -3.44 8.06 -11.66
N PHE A 136 -4.05 9.24 -11.81
CA PHE A 136 -5.49 9.41 -11.74
C PHE A 136 -6.04 10.00 -13.03
N ASN A 137 -7.23 9.56 -13.40
CA ASN A 137 -8.02 10.19 -14.45
C ASN A 137 -8.43 11.60 -14.01
N GLY A 138 -8.92 11.81 -12.79
CA GLY A 138 -9.48 13.09 -12.34
C GLY A 138 -11.01 13.08 -12.31
N TYR A 139 -11.59 14.09 -11.67
CA TYR A 139 -13.05 14.29 -11.71
C TYR A 139 -13.53 14.65 -13.10
N LYS A 140 -14.79 14.32 -13.40
CA LYS A 140 -15.41 14.66 -14.68
C LYS A 140 -15.68 16.16 -14.84
N TRP A 141 -15.59 16.95 -13.78
CA TRP A 141 -15.86 18.39 -13.80
C TRP A 141 -14.73 19.18 -14.48
N LYS A 142 -15.07 20.23 -15.24
CA LYS A 142 -14.05 21.10 -15.86
C LYS A 142 -13.21 21.83 -14.81
N LYS A 143 -13.84 22.31 -13.74
CA LYS A 143 -13.18 22.79 -12.52
C LYS A 143 -13.41 21.77 -11.42
N ALA A 144 -12.34 21.23 -10.83
CA ALA A 144 -12.44 20.08 -9.92
C ALA A 144 -13.26 20.38 -8.65
N GLU A 145 -13.31 21.64 -8.25
CA GLU A 145 -14.00 22.14 -7.06
C GLU A 145 -15.44 22.58 -7.33
N ASP A 146 -15.85 22.66 -8.60
CA ASP A 146 -17.15 23.20 -9.01
C ASP A 146 -17.91 22.20 -9.90
N PRO A 147 -18.85 21.43 -9.32
CA PRO A 147 -19.70 20.50 -10.07
C PRO A 147 -20.58 21.15 -11.14
N GLN A 148 -20.78 22.47 -11.11
CA GLN A 148 -21.58 23.22 -12.09
C GLN A 148 -20.72 23.77 -13.25
N SER A 149 -19.41 23.58 -13.22
CA SER A 149 -18.48 24.03 -14.27
C SER A 149 -18.63 23.30 -15.61
N GLY A 150 -19.54 22.33 -15.69
CA GLY A 150 -19.73 21.43 -16.82
C GLY A 150 -18.83 20.18 -16.74
N GLU A 151 -19.07 19.25 -17.66
CA GLU A 151 -18.44 17.92 -17.63
C GLU A 151 -17.53 17.68 -18.84
N ILE A 152 -16.49 16.88 -18.60
CA ILE A 152 -15.69 16.19 -19.61
C ILE A 152 -16.29 14.80 -19.77
N SER A 153 -16.75 14.48 -20.97
CA SER A 153 -17.30 13.15 -21.26
C SER A 153 -16.25 12.05 -21.06
N ALA A 154 -16.69 10.81 -20.78
CA ALA A 154 -15.76 9.69 -20.61
C ALA A 154 -14.86 9.46 -21.83
N GLU A 155 -15.40 9.62 -23.04
CA GLU A 155 -14.63 9.48 -24.29
C GLU A 155 -13.57 10.57 -24.43
N GLN A 156 -13.93 11.84 -24.19
CA GLN A 156 -12.98 12.94 -24.25
C GLN A 156 -11.93 12.81 -23.14
N GLY A 157 -12.35 12.42 -21.93
CA GLY A 157 -11.48 12.16 -20.81
C GLY A 157 -10.46 11.07 -21.10
N ALA A 158 -10.86 9.96 -21.73
CA ALA A 158 -9.95 8.90 -22.15
C ALA A 158 -8.92 9.39 -23.18
N LYS A 159 -9.35 10.16 -24.20
CA LYS A 159 -8.45 10.78 -25.19
C LYS A 159 -7.44 11.73 -24.52
N ASN A 160 -7.89 12.53 -23.57
CA ASN A 160 -7.05 13.43 -22.80
C ASN A 160 -6.04 12.67 -21.93
N CYS A 161 -6.48 11.59 -21.27
CA CYS A 161 -5.60 10.72 -20.48
C CYS A 161 -4.46 10.15 -21.33
N VAL A 162 -4.79 9.59 -22.50
CA VAL A 162 -3.79 9.06 -23.44
C VAL A 162 -2.82 10.16 -23.88
N LYS A 163 -3.33 11.37 -24.21
CA LYS A 163 -2.49 12.51 -24.59
C LYS A 163 -1.54 12.93 -23.47
N GLY A 164 -2.01 13.02 -22.23
CA GLY A 164 -1.21 13.43 -21.08
C GLY A 164 -0.18 12.38 -20.68
N LEU A 165 -0.58 11.10 -20.56
CA LEU A 165 0.33 10.00 -20.20
C LEU A 165 1.45 9.82 -21.23
N LYS A 166 1.17 9.99 -22.52
CA LYS A 166 2.19 9.95 -23.58
C LYS A 166 3.30 10.99 -23.40
N GLN A 167 3.04 12.12 -22.74
CA GLN A 167 4.05 13.16 -22.50
C GLN A 167 5.05 12.78 -21.40
N ILE A 168 4.71 11.82 -20.53
CA ILE A 168 5.53 11.46 -19.37
C ILE A 168 6.02 10.00 -19.39
N MET A 169 5.34 9.09 -20.09
CA MET A 169 5.68 7.66 -20.08
C MET A 169 7.14 7.37 -20.49
N GLY A 170 7.67 8.04 -21.52
CA GLY A 170 9.05 7.84 -21.97
C GLY A 170 10.09 8.36 -20.97
N TYR A 171 9.72 9.32 -20.12
CA TYR A 171 10.57 9.77 -19.02
C TYR A 171 10.56 8.75 -17.87
N ALA A 172 9.39 8.21 -17.53
CA ALA A 172 9.25 7.16 -16.52
C ALA A 172 10.03 5.89 -16.90
N GLU A 173 9.92 5.45 -18.15
CA GLU A 173 10.64 4.30 -18.70
C GLU A 173 12.16 4.46 -18.57
N LYS A 174 12.71 5.62 -18.96
CA LYS A 174 14.13 5.94 -18.81
C LYS A 174 14.61 5.88 -17.36
N LYS A 175 13.72 6.11 -16.40
CA LYS A 175 13.99 6.09 -14.96
C LYS A 175 13.70 4.71 -14.33
N GLY A 176 13.20 3.75 -15.11
CA GLY A 176 12.81 2.42 -14.63
C GLY A 176 11.62 2.46 -13.67
N VAL A 177 10.69 3.38 -13.90
CA VAL A 177 9.47 3.60 -13.12
C VAL A 177 8.24 3.44 -14.01
N THR A 178 7.24 2.71 -13.53
CA THR A 178 5.93 2.56 -14.15
C THR A 178 4.97 3.61 -13.62
N ILE A 179 4.10 4.14 -14.48
CA ILE A 179 2.96 5.00 -14.13
C ILE A 179 1.68 4.21 -14.37
#